data_AF-A0A9E3RLV8-F1
#
_entry.id   AF-A0A9E3RLV8-F1
#
_cell.length_a   1.000
_cell.length_b   1.000
_cell.length_c   1.000
_cell.angle_alpha   90.00
_cell.angle_beta   90.00
_cell.angle_gamma   90.00
#
_symmetry.space_group_name_H-M   'P 1'
#
loop_
_entity.id
_entity.type
_entity.pdbx_description
1 polymer ?
#
loop_
_entity_poly.entity_id
_entity_poly.type
_entity_poly.pdbx_seq_one_letter_code
_entity_poly.pdbx_strand_id
1 'polypeptide(L)'
;MYPEYINEADILFCPSNANFAYDTTAGVFNCKNDRTSICPCRFGRRSYIYLGWVSTSEMLVPPATDPNSPYLGFADFKPSVMDLFNNLLMSLPVPTVEAHSASVDRDIPYSEYNASDPYVLYRTREGIERFFVTDINDPAASAMAQTTIAVMFDEIGTHAPSHAHFFNHVPGGANVLFMDGHVEYITYPGKWPVTSATCLFMGFFNPLWERFAQSGHPYP
;
A
#
# COMPACT_ATOMS: atom_id res chain seq x y z
N MET A 1 -4.47 -6.08 8.84
CA MET A 1 -5.79 -5.64 9.34
C MET A 1 -6.66 -6.87 9.43
N TYR A 2 -7.33 -7.08 10.57
CA TYR A 2 -8.18 -8.23 10.83
C TYR A 2 -9.64 -7.81 10.62
N PRO A 3 -10.26 -8.15 9.48
CA PRO A 3 -11.61 -7.67 9.12
C PRO A 3 -12.68 -8.01 10.17
N GLU A 4 -12.47 -9.05 10.98
CA GLU A 4 -13.36 -9.46 12.06
C GLU A 4 -13.51 -8.43 13.19
N TYR A 5 -12.58 -7.48 13.32
CA TYR A 5 -12.69 -6.36 14.28
C TYR A 5 -13.32 -5.10 13.65
N ILE A 6 -13.70 -5.16 12.37
CA ILE A 6 -14.36 -4.06 11.66
C ILE A 6 -15.87 -4.27 11.75
N ASN A 7 -16.48 -3.58 12.71
CA ASN A 7 -17.94 -3.65 12.92
C ASN A 7 -18.74 -2.91 11.84
N GLU A 8 -18.10 -1.98 11.13
CA GLU A 8 -18.72 -1.16 10.09
C GLU A 8 -17.74 -1.01 8.92
N ALA A 9 -18.07 -1.55 7.75
CA ALA A 9 -17.18 -1.52 6.59
C ALA A 9 -17.00 -0.12 5.98
N ASP A 10 -17.94 0.79 6.28
CA ASP A 10 -17.92 2.16 5.77
C ASP A 10 -16.72 2.96 6.30
N ILE A 11 -16.09 2.53 7.42
CA ILE A 11 -14.86 3.16 7.97
C ILE A 11 -13.65 3.04 7.04
N LEU A 12 -13.67 2.11 6.08
CA LEU A 12 -12.60 1.93 5.10
C LEU A 12 -12.70 2.90 3.92
N PHE A 13 -13.75 3.73 3.90
CA PHE A 13 -13.92 4.79 2.93
C PHE A 13 -13.65 6.14 3.58
N CYS A 14 -12.89 6.97 2.88
CA CYS A 14 -12.72 8.36 3.22
C CYS A 14 -13.96 9.12 2.74
N PRO A 15 -14.63 9.93 3.58
CA PRO A 15 -15.76 10.75 3.15
C PRO A 15 -15.43 11.72 2.01
N SER A 16 -14.15 12.10 1.89
CA SER A 16 -13.64 12.95 0.81
C SER A 16 -13.37 12.19 -0.50
N ASN A 17 -13.38 10.85 -0.48
CA ASN A 17 -13.21 10.05 -1.69
C ASN A 17 -14.37 10.33 -2.66
N ALA A 18 -14.06 10.69 -3.91
CA ALA A 18 -15.04 11.04 -4.92
C ALA A 18 -16.05 9.91 -5.21
N ASN A 19 -15.67 8.66 -4.97
CA ASN A 19 -16.51 7.47 -5.16
C ASN A 19 -17.23 7.02 -3.88
N PHE A 20 -17.03 7.67 -2.73
CA PHE A 20 -17.60 7.25 -1.44
C PHE A 20 -19.09 6.93 -1.52
N ALA A 21 -19.90 7.86 -2.06
CA ALA A 21 -21.34 7.69 -2.13
C ALA A 21 -21.76 6.53 -3.07
N TYR A 22 -21.01 6.33 -4.16
CA TYR A 22 -21.27 5.25 -5.10
C TYR A 22 -20.90 3.90 -4.49
N ASP A 23 -19.69 3.75 -3.96
CA ASP A 23 -19.17 2.46 -3.47
C ASP A 23 -19.94 1.95 -2.24
N THR A 24 -20.29 2.85 -1.31
CA THR A 24 -21.07 2.50 -0.12
C THR A 24 -22.52 2.12 -0.49
N THR A 25 -23.11 2.79 -1.49
CA THR A 25 -24.44 2.44 -2.00
C THR A 25 -24.44 1.13 -2.77
N ALA A 26 -23.39 0.89 -3.56
CA ALA A 26 -23.21 -0.34 -4.33
C ALA A 26 -22.92 -1.57 -3.45
N GLY A 27 -22.53 -1.36 -2.18
CA GLY A 27 -22.22 -2.44 -1.26
C GLY A 27 -21.01 -3.24 -1.73
N VAL A 28 -19.94 -2.56 -2.13
CA VAL A 28 -18.78 -3.19 -2.79
C VAL A 28 -18.09 -4.26 -1.94
N PHE A 29 -18.23 -4.20 -0.61
CA PHE A 29 -17.72 -5.21 0.32
C PHE A 29 -18.76 -6.26 0.75
N ASN A 30 -20.00 -6.15 0.26
CA ASN A 30 -21.12 -6.97 0.69
C ASN A 30 -21.39 -8.15 -0.24
N CYS A 31 -21.82 -9.28 0.35
CA CYS A 31 -22.23 -10.45 -0.42
C CYS A 31 -23.47 -10.10 -1.25
N LYS A 32 -23.42 -10.27 -2.58
CA LYS A 32 -24.56 -9.97 -3.48
C LYS A 32 -25.12 -8.54 -3.31
N ASN A 33 -24.28 -7.62 -2.84
CA ASN A 33 -24.64 -6.22 -2.53
C ASN A 33 -25.70 -6.10 -1.40
N ASP A 34 -25.83 -7.11 -0.54
CA ASP A 34 -26.66 -7.07 0.68
C ASP A 34 -25.88 -6.44 1.85
N ARG A 35 -26.24 -5.21 2.21
CA ARG A 35 -25.57 -4.42 3.25
C ARG A 35 -25.56 -5.06 4.64
N THR A 36 -26.36 -6.10 4.87
CA THR A 36 -26.38 -6.83 6.15
C THR A 36 -25.28 -7.89 6.26
N SER A 37 -24.58 -8.20 5.17
CA SER A 37 -23.57 -9.26 5.14
C SER A 37 -22.28 -8.82 4.43
N ILE A 38 -21.17 -8.85 5.17
CA ILE A 38 -19.83 -8.66 4.63
C ILE A 38 -19.42 -9.91 3.82
N CYS A 39 -18.82 -9.70 2.65
CA CYS A 39 -18.12 -10.72 1.88
C CYS A 39 -16.61 -10.58 2.10
N PRO A 40 -15.96 -11.44 2.90
CA PRO A 40 -14.52 -11.34 3.15
C PRO A 40 -13.68 -11.32 1.88
N CYS A 41 -14.09 -12.05 0.84
CA CYS A 41 -13.40 -12.07 -0.44
C CYS A 41 -13.54 -10.77 -1.25
N ARG A 42 -14.50 -9.90 -0.90
CA ARG A 42 -14.64 -8.58 -1.53
C ARG A 42 -13.92 -7.47 -0.80
N PHE A 43 -13.42 -7.72 0.43
CA PHE A 43 -12.64 -6.74 1.16
C PHE A 43 -11.35 -6.41 0.39
N GLY A 44 -11.08 -5.12 0.27
CA GLY A 44 -9.93 -4.62 -0.46
C GLY A 44 -9.65 -3.17 -0.11
N ARG A 45 -8.55 -2.66 -0.65
CA ARG A 45 -8.23 -1.23 -0.58
C ARG A 45 -9.34 -0.42 -1.25
N ARG A 46 -9.77 0.64 -0.59
CA ARG A 46 -10.58 1.73 -1.19
C ARG A 46 -9.86 3.03 -0.92
N SER A 47 -10.16 3.68 0.19
CA SER A 47 -9.61 4.99 0.46
C SER A 47 -8.28 4.96 1.21
N TYR A 48 -7.83 3.82 1.72
CA TYR A 48 -6.61 3.77 2.51
C TYR A 48 -5.72 2.62 2.10
N ILE A 49 -4.41 2.88 2.07
CA ILE A 49 -3.37 1.93 1.74
C ILE A 49 -2.73 1.46 3.03
N TYR A 50 -2.78 0.15 3.26
CA TYR A 50 -2.01 -0.54 4.29
C TYR A 50 -1.24 -1.67 3.61
N LEU A 51 0.08 -1.50 3.45
CA LEU A 51 0.91 -2.49 2.76
C LEU A 51 1.16 -3.73 3.62
N GLY A 52 1.18 -3.60 4.95
CA GLY A 52 1.60 -4.67 5.85
C GLY A 52 3.12 -4.84 5.94
N TRP A 53 3.88 -4.10 5.15
CA TRP A 53 5.33 -4.04 5.27
C TRP A 53 5.82 -2.60 5.38
N VAL A 54 6.93 -2.43 6.10
CA VAL A 54 7.67 -1.17 6.12
C VAL A 54 8.41 -1.02 4.81
N SER A 55 8.12 0.06 4.09
CA SER A 55 8.73 0.40 2.81
C SER A 55 9.23 1.84 2.82
N THR A 56 10.13 2.17 1.91
CA THR A 56 10.67 3.53 1.69
C THR A 56 10.84 3.80 0.20
N SER A 57 11.14 5.05 -0.18
CA SER A 57 11.36 5.40 -1.58
C SER A 57 12.57 4.67 -2.18
N GLU A 58 13.61 4.45 -1.39
CA GLU A 58 14.84 3.75 -1.77
C GLU A 58 14.63 2.25 -1.98
N MET A 59 13.52 1.69 -1.48
CA MET A 59 13.09 0.34 -1.81
C MET A 59 12.36 0.29 -3.17
N LEU A 60 11.71 1.38 -3.58
CA LEU A 60 11.00 1.43 -4.86
C LEU A 60 11.94 1.74 -6.05
N VAL A 61 12.79 2.76 -5.90
CA VAL A 61 13.67 3.26 -6.97
C VAL A 61 15.14 3.21 -6.53
N PRO A 62 16.11 3.11 -7.46
CA PRO A 62 17.53 3.18 -7.13
C PRO A 62 17.91 4.47 -6.40
N PRO A 63 18.95 4.48 -5.53
CA PRO A 63 19.35 5.67 -4.77
C PRO A 63 19.70 6.91 -5.61
N ALA A 64 20.09 6.73 -6.88
CA ALA A 64 20.42 7.83 -7.80
C ALA A 64 19.18 8.39 -8.53
N THR A 65 18.01 7.76 -8.36
CA THR A 65 16.76 8.15 -9.02
C THR A 65 15.95 9.03 -8.08
N ASP A 66 15.56 10.22 -8.54
CA ASP A 66 14.66 11.10 -7.80
C ASP A 66 13.24 10.50 -7.79
N PRO A 67 12.69 10.11 -6.62
CA PRO A 67 11.36 9.52 -6.53
C PRO A 67 10.23 10.50 -6.87
N ASN A 68 10.52 11.80 -7.01
CA ASN A 68 9.56 12.83 -7.41
C ASN A 68 9.77 13.35 -8.83
N SER A 69 10.69 12.75 -9.60
CA SER A 69 10.92 13.14 -10.99
C SER A 69 9.63 13.10 -11.81
N PRO A 70 9.29 14.17 -12.56
CA PRO A 70 8.13 14.17 -13.46
C PRO A 70 8.33 13.26 -14.68
N TYR A 71 9.56 12.77 -14.89
CA TYR A 71 9.93 11.85 -15.97
C TYR A 71 10.03 10.40 -15.50
N LEU A 72 9.75 10.14 -14.21
CA LEU A 72 9.79 8.79 -13.67
C LEU A 72 8.77 7.90 -14.41
N GLY A 73 9.24 6.80 -14.97
CA GLY A 73 8.45 5.79 -15.64
C GLY A 73 8.64 4.40 -15.01
N PHE A 74 7.92 3.42 -15.55
CA PHE A 74 7.96 2.05 -15.04
C PHE A 74 9.34 1.40 -15.08
N ALA A 75 10.17 1.78 -16.06
CA ALA A 75 11.52 1.24 -16.19
C ALA A 75 12.49 1.74 -15.11
N ASP A 76 12.11 2.78 -14.34
CA ASP A 76 12.96 3.36 -13.29
C ASP A 76 12.80 2.68 -11.93
N PHE A 77 11.77 1.83 -11.76
CA PHE A 77 11.63 1.01 -10.55
C PHE A 77 12.66 -0.11 -10.51
N LYS A 78 13.03 -0.52 -9.30
CA LYS A 78 13.92 -1.67 -9.14
C LYS A 78 13.23 -2.94 -9.66
N PRO A 79 13.96 -3.80 -10.41
CA PRO A 79 13.41 -5.08 -10.84
C PRO A 79 12.94 -5.94 -9.66
N SER A 80 13.67 -5.92 -8.54
CA SER A 80 13.37 -6.67 -7.32
C SER A 80 11.98 -6.34 -6.75
N VAL A 81 11.61 -5.07 -6.63
CA VAL A 81 10.28 -4.69 -6.12
C VAL A 81 9.17 -4.99 -7.12
N MET A 82 9.42 -4.81 -8.42
CA MET A 82 8.43 -5.11 -9.45
C MET A 82 8.13 -6.60 -9.51
N ASP A 83 9.17 -7.44 -9.51
CA ASP A 83 9.03 -8.90 -9.54
C ASP A 83 8.41 -9.44 -8.24
N LEU A 84 8.78 -8.86 -7.09
CA LEU A 84 8.16 -9.18 -5.80
C LEU A 84 6.65 -8.92 -5.83
N PHE A 85 6.23 -7.72 -6.18
CA PHE A 85 4.80 -7.39 -6.18
C PHE A 85 4.04 -8.12 -7.29
N ASN A 86 4.66 -8.35 -8.45
CA ASN A 86 4.08 -9.27 -9.45
C ASN A 86 3.91 -10.68 -8.88
N ASN A 87 4.87 -11.19 -8.10
CA ASN A 87 4.74 -12.52 -7.51
C ASN A 87 3.60 -12.59 -6.47
N LEU A 88 3.56 -11.60 -5.57
CA LEU A 88 2.55 -11.54 -4.51
C LEU A 88 1.12 -11.36 -5.06
N LEU A 89 0.95 -10.64 -6.17
CA LEU A 89 -0.36 -10.12 -6.58
C LEU A 89 -0.84 -10.61 -7.94
N MET A 90 0.07 -11.06 -8.82
CA MET A 90 -0.24 -11.50 -10.18
C MET A 90 -0.03 -12.99 -10.41
N SER A 91 0.93 -13.62 -9.73
CA SER A 91 1.20 -15.05 -9.89
C SER A 91 0.48 -15.91 -8.86
N LEU A 92 -0.86 -15.84 -8.84
CA LEU A 92 -1.68 -16.74 -8.03
C LEU A 92 -1.80 -18.11 -8.72
N PRO A 93 -0.97 -19.07 -8.30
CA PRO A 93 -1.53 -20.35 -7.95
C PRO A 93 -0.97 -20.77 -6.61
N VAL A 94 -1.27 -20.02 -5.54
CA VAL A 94 -1.09 -20.56 -4.19
C VAL A 94 -2.28 -21.49 -3.92
N PRO A 95 -2.07 -22.81 -3.78
CA PRO A 95 -3.16 -23.79 -3.82
C PRO A 95 -4.05 -23.74 -2.57
N THR A 96 -3.58 -23.09 -1.51
CA THR A 96 -4.31 -22.98 -0.24
C THR A 96 -4.12 -21.61 0.40
N VAL A 97 -5.06 -21.25 1.28
CA VAL A 97 -5.03 -20.00 2.06
C VAL A 97 -3.82 -19.96 2.98
N GLU A 98 -3.42 -21.10 3.55
CA GLU A 98 -2.28 -21.21 4.45
C GLU A 98 -0.96 -20.89 3.72
N ALA A 99 -0.79 -21.43 2.51
CA ALA A 99 0.39 -21.15 1.71
C ALA A 99 0.45 -19.68 1.28
N HIS A 100 -0.69 -19.07 0.95
CA HIS A 100 -0.75 -17.64 0.67
C HIS A 100 -0.43 -16.82 1.92
N SER A 101 -1.04 -17.13 3.07
CA SER A 101 -0.78 -16.47 4.34
C SER A 101 0.71 -16.52 4.71
N ALA A 102 1.36 -17.68 4.54
CA ALA A 102 2.78 -17.83 4.80
C ALA A 102 3.67 -16.99 3.85
N SER A 103 3.21 -16.75 2.62
CA SER A 103 3.92 -15.90 1.65
C SER A 103 3.85 -14.41 2.00
N VAL A 104 2.73 -13.95 2.60
CA VAL A 104 2.52 -12.54 2.95
C VAL A 104 2.86 -12.22 4.40
N ASP A 105 2.90 -13.20 5.30
CA ASP A 105 3.19 -12.99 6.72
C ASP A 105 4.64 -13.29 7.08
N ARG A 106 5.56 -12.64 6.37
CA ARG A 106 7.01 -12.77 6.55
C ARG A 106 7.75 -11.51 6.13
N ASP A 107 9.00 -11.40 6.58
CA ASP A 107 9.97 -10.50 5.97
C ASP A 107 10.38 -11.05 4.60
N ILE A 108 10.52 -10.15 3.62
CA ILE A 108 10.85 -10.56 2.25
C ILE A 108 12.14 -9.86 1.82
N PRO A 109 13.29 -10.57 1.82
CA PRO A 109 14.53 -10.02 1.29
C PRO A 109 14.44 -9.88 -0.22
N TYR A 110 14.85 -8.73 -0.75
CA TYR A 110 14.87 -8.48 -2.20
C TYR A 110 15.88 -9.37 -2.93
N SER A 111 16.82 -9.97 -2.20
CA SER A 111 17.75 -10.97 -2.70
C SER A 111 17.08 -12.24 -3.24
N GLU A 112 15.82 -12.53 -2.89
CA GLU A 112 15.01 -13.58 -3.51
C GLU A 112 14.69 -13.29 -5.00
N TYR A 113 14.68 -12.02 -5.39
CA TYR A 113 14.34 -11.55 -6.74
C TYR A 113 15.56 -10.99 -7.48
N ASN A 114 16.51 -10.40 -6.75
CA ASN A 114 17.79 -9.96 -7.27
C ASN A 114 18.88 -10.08 -6.20
N ALA A 115 19.80 -11.04 -6.35
CA ALA A 115 20.81 -11.38 -5.35
C ALA A 115 21.72 -10.21 -4.90
N SER A 116 21.82 -9.12 -5.68
CA SER A 116 22.63 -7.95 -5.34
C SER A 116 21.85 -6.87 -4.58
N ASP A 117 20.55 -7.04 -4.39
CA ASP A 117 19.69 -6.07 -3.71
C ASP A 117 19.69 -6.34 -2.19
N PRO A 118 20.26 -5.43 -1.36
CA PRO A 118 20.41 -5.65 0.07
C PRO A 118 19.14 -5.34 0.87
N TYR A 119 18.10 -4.79 0.24
CA TYR A 119 16.89 -4.38 0.95
C TYR A 119 16.09 -5.59 1.44
N VAL A 120 15.44 -5.41 2.58
CA VAL A 120 14.47 -6.36 3.12
C VAL A 120 13.18 -5.59 3.34
N LEU A 121 12.10 -6.11 2.77
CA LEU A 121 10.76 -5.61 3.00
C LEU A 121 10.25 -6.24 4.30
N TYR A 122 10.41 -5.52 5.40
CA TYR A 122 10.11 -6.02 6.74
C TYR A 122 8.60 -5.99 7.03
N ARG A 123 8.05 -7.09 7.53
CA ARG A 123 6.64 -7.16 7.94
C ARG A 123 6.41 -6.26 9.14
N THR A 124 5.44 -5.37 9.06
CA THR A 124 5.10 -4.44 10.16
C THR A 124 4.70 -5.23 11.41
N ARG A 125 5.40 -4.96 12.52
CA ARG A 125 5.17 -5.54 13.85
C ARG A 125 5.83 -4.65 14.90
N GLU A 126 5.43 -4.79 16.16
CA GLU A 126 6.09 -4.12 17.27
C GLU A 126 7.59 -4.41 17.29
N GLY A 127 8.38 -3.37 17.54
CA GLY A 127 9.84 -3.46 17.56
C GLY A 127 10.50 -3.48 16.18
N ILE A 128 9.76 -3.31 15.08
CA ILE A 128 10.36 -3.30 13.73
C ILE A 128 11.24 -2.08 13.48
N GLU A 129 10.98 -0.97 14.17
CA GLU A 129 11.75 0.27 14.08
C GLU A 129 13.25 0.08 14.36
N ARG A 130 13.62 -0.94 15.14
CA ARG A 130 15.02 -1.25 15.46
C ARG A 130 15.89 -1.53 14.22
N PHE A 131 15.28 -2.01 13.13
CA PHE A 131 15.98 -2.25 11.87
C PHE A 131 16.24 -0.95 11.09
N PHE A 132 15.62 0.15 11.51
CA PHE A 132 15.75 1.48 10.93
C PHE A 132 16.46 2.46 11.86
N VAL A 133 16.95 2.00 13.02
CA VAL A 133 17.80 2.78 13.92
C VAL A 133 19.23 2.81 13.36
N THR A 134 19.73 4.00 13.07
CA THR A 134 21.10 4.20 12.56
C THR A 134 22.14 4.35 13.67
N ASP A 135 21.77 4.92 14.81
CA ASP A 135 22.63 5.01 16.01
C ASP A 135 22.04 4.22 17.17
N ILE A 136 22.63 3.06 17.47
CA ILE A 136 22.20 2.18 18.55
C ILE A 136 22.55 2.71 19.96
N ASN A 137 23.44 3.70 20.05
CA ASN A 137 23.85 4.26 21.34
C ASN A 137 22.94 5.40 21.80
N ASP A 138 22.03 5.87 20.94
CA ASP A 138 21.03 6.87 21.29
C ASP A 138 19.77 6.20 21.87
N PRO A 139 19.46 6.38 23.16
CA PRO A 139 18.26 5.80 23.78
C PRO A 139 16.95 6.33 23.19
N ALA A 140 16.96 7.45 22.46
CA ALA A 140 15.79 8.01 21.77
C ALA A 140 15.61 7.44 20.35
N ALA A 141 16.57 6.67 19.82
CA ALA A 141 16.60 6.29 18.41
C ALA A 141 15.38 5.47 17.97
N SER A 142 14.87 4.57 18.82
CA SER A 142 13.66 3.79 18.50
C SER A 142 12.44 4.69 18.34
N ALA A 143 12.22 5.63 19.26
CA ALA A 143 11.10 6.57 19.18
C ALA A 143 11.21 7.46 17.93
N MET A 144 12.42 7.95 17.61
CA MET A 144 12.66 8.71 16.38
C MET A 144 12.38 7.89 15.12
N ALA A 145 12.82 6.63 15.09
CA ALA A 145 12.56 5.74 13.95
C ALA A 145 11.06 5.52 13.74
N GLN A 146 10.27 5.32 14.79
CA GLN A 146 8.81 5.15 14.68
C GLN A 146 8.11 6.36 14.05
N THR A 147 8.62 7.59 14.28
CA THR A 147 8.07 8.82 13.67
C THR A 147 8.27 8.89 12.14
N THR A 148 9.09 8.01 11.57
CA THR A 148 9.39 8.01 10.13
C THR A 148 8.78 6.82 9.38
N ILE A 149 8.30 5.81 10.12
CA ILE A 149 7.72 4.59 9.55
C ILE A 149 6.23 4.80 9.29
N ALA A 150 5.88 4.99 8.01
CA ALA A 150 4.50 5.04 7.58
C ALA A 150 3.84 3.65 7.69
N VAL A 151 2.70 3.59 8.37
CA VAL A 151 1.91 2.37 8.57
C VAL A 151 0.73 2.33 7.60
N MET A 152 0.04 3.45 7.44
CA MET A 152 -1.16 3.56 6.62
C MET A 152 -1.27 4.97 6.06
N PHE A 153 -1.79 5.13 4.85
CA PHE A 153 -1.95 6.44 4.23
C PHE A 153 -3.15 6.49 3.31
N ASP A 154 -3.62 7.70 3.01
CA ASP A 154 -4.71 7.90 2.05
C ASP A 154 -4.36 7.31 0.68
N GLU A 155 -5.41 7.03 -0.07
CA GLU A 155 -5.28 6.58 -1.44
C GLU A 155 -4.53 7.60 -2.29
N ILE A 156 -3.43 7.14 -2.88
CA ILE A 156 -2.67 7.83 -3.91
C ILE A 156 -2.49 6.89 -5.11
N GLY A 157 -2.53 7.44 -6.31
CA GLY A 157 -2.29 6.67 -7.51
C GLY A 157 -2.39 7.49 -8.79
N THR A 158 -1.86 6.94 -9.87
CA THR A 158 -2.09 7.43 -11.24
C THR A 158 -3.12 6.56 -11.94
N HIS A 159 -4.11 7.16 -12.59
CA HIS A 159 -5.03 6.46 -13.46
C HIS A 159 -4.33 6.16 -14.80
N ALA A 160 -4.02 4.90 -15.08
CA ALA A 160 -3.59 4.49 -16.41
C ALA A 160 -4.82 4.39 -17.33
N PRO A 161 -4.81 4.95 -18.56
CA PRO A 161 -3.67 5.49 -19.30
C PRO A 161 -3.51 7.03 -19.21
N SER A 162 -4.42 7.74 -18.55
CA SER A 162 -4.44 9.22 -18.55
C SER A 162 -3.30 9.85 -17.75
N HIS A 163 -2.58 9.06 -16.93
CA HIS A 163 -1.61 9.52 -15.94
C HIS A 163 -2.18 10.57 -14.97
N ALA A 164 -3.51 10.69 -14.90
CA ALA A 164 -4.17 11.61 -13.98
C ALA A 164 -3.97 11.08 -12.56
N HIS A 165 -3.45 11.91 -11.68
CA HIS A 165 -3.37 11.55 -10.27
C HIS A 165 -4.77 11.56 -9.65
N PHE A 166 -5.04 10.58 -8.80
CA PHE A 166 -6.21 10.57 -7.94
C PHE A 166 -5.77 10.53 -6.48
N PHE A 167 -6.47 11.32 -5.68
CA PHE A 167 -6.28 11.47 -4.24
C PHE A 167 -7.67 11.50 -3.59
N ASN A 168 -7.78 11.03 -2.36
CA ASN A 168 -8.99 11.31 -1.58
C ASN A 168 -9.16 12.81 -1.29
N HIS A 169 -8.05 13.57 -1.23
CA HIS A 169 -8.05 14.96 -0.80
C HIS A 169 -7.51 15.89 -1.91
N VAL A 170 -8.34 16.85 -2.32
CA VAL A 170 -7.99 17.97 -3.22
C VAL A 170 -7.41 19.11 -2.35
N PRO A 171 -6.33 19.85 -2.74
CA PRO A 171 -5.70 19.95 -4.07
C PRO A 171 -4.66 18.89 -4.42
N GLY A 172 -4.46 17.88 -3.56
CA GLY A 172 -3.56 16.74 -3.78
C GLY A 172 -2.62 16.51 -2.60
N GLY A 173 -2.39 15.25 -2.25
CA GLY A 173 -1.65 14.84 -1.05
C GLY A 173 -2.38 13.72 -0.31
N ALA A 174 -1.85 13.36 0.86
CA ALA A 174 -2.40 12.29 1.68
C ALA A 174 -2.14 12.53 3.17
N ASN A 175 -3.10 12.15 4.01
CA ASN A 175 -2.86 11.89 5.42
C ASN A 175 -2.06 10.59 5.54
N VAL A 176 -1.05 10.60 6.40
CA VAL A 176 -0.17 9.45 6.65
C VAL A 176 -0.10 9.20 8.15
N LEU A 177 -0.49 7.99 8.55
CA LEU A 177 -0.35 7.46 9.90
C LEU A 177 1.02 6.81 10.07
N PHE A 178 1.76 7.23 11.09
CA PHE A 178 3.08 6.71 11.44
C PHE A 178 3.01 5.72 12.61
N MET A 179 4.10 5.00 12.84
CA MET A 179 4.17 3.90 13.82
C MET A 179 4.04 4.38 15.27
N ASP A 180 4.43 5.62 15.57
CA ASP A 180 4.22 6.26 16.87
C ASP A 180 2.77 6.77 17.08
N GLY A 181 1.91 6.58 16.07
CA GLY A 181 0.48 6.94 16.11
C GLY A 181 0.16 8.36 15.67
N HIS A 182 1.14 9.20 15.31
CA HIS A 182 0.84 10.52 14.78
C HIS A 182 0.35 10.45 13.33
N VAL A 183 -0.38 11.48 12.92
CA VAL A 183 -0.82 11.66 11.54
C VAL A 183 -0.28 12.97 11.01
N GLU A 184 0.30 12.94 9.82
CA GLU A 184 0.76 14.12 9.09
C GLU A 184 0.09 14.19 7.73
N TYR A 185 -0.34 15.39 7.34
CA TYR A 185 -0.73 15.63 5.95
C TYR A 185 0.50 16.00 5.12
N ILE A 186 0.77 15.23 4.08
CA ILE A 186 1.88 15.45 3.17
C ILE A 186 1.32 15.86 1.81
N THR A 187 1.74 17.03 1.33
CA THR A 187 1.39 17.55 0.00
C THR A 187 2.09 16.75 -1.09
N TYR A 188 1.38 16.44 -2.18
CA TYR A 188 1.96 15.77 -3.34
C TYR A 188 2.55 16.77 -4.36
N PRO A 189 3.71 16.49 -4.97
CA PRO A 189 4.68 15.46 -4.58
C PRO A 189 5.45 15.89 -3.31
N GLY A 190 5.76 14.93 -2.44
CA GLY A 190 6.36 15.20 -1.13
C GLY A 190 7.34 14.13 -0.68
N LYS A 191 7.44 13.93 0.64
CA LYS A 191 8.26 12.85 1.23
C LYS A 191 7.51 11.52 1.15
N TRP A 192 8.25 10.41 1.31
CA TRP A 192 7.65 9.08 1.45
C TRP A 192 6.53 9.06 2.51
N PRO A 193 5.37 8.42 2.26
CA PRO A 193 4.97 7.66 1.07
C PRO A 193 4.34 8.48 -0.08
N VAL A 194 4.24 9.81 0.03
CA VAL A 194 3.50 10.67 -0.92
C VAL A 194 4.42 11.19 -2.04
N THR A 195 5.11 10.28 -2.72
CA THR A 195 6.03 10.59 -3.83
C THR A 195 5.43 10.26 -5.19
N SER A 196 5.99 10.80 -6.28
CA SER A 196 5.60 10.41 -7.64
C SER A 196 5.84 8.92 -7.91
N ALA A 197 6.93 8.35 -7.39
CA ALA A 197 7.22 6.93 -7.45
C ALA A 197 6.12 6.09 -6.79
N THR A 198 5.71 6.41 -5.57
CA THR A 198 4.61 5.67 -4.94
C THR A 198 3.31 5.83 -5.70
N CYS A 199 3.01 7.03 -6.20
CA CYS A 199 1.79 7.29 -6.96
C CYS A 199 1.73 6.44 -8.24
N LEU A 200 2.84 6.37 -8.99
CA LEU A 200 2.94 5.54 -10.19
C LEU A 200 2.91 4.04 -9.86
N PHE A 201 3.63 3.62 -8.83
CA PHE A 201 3.67 2.24 -8.35
C PHE A 201 2.27 1.77 -7.95
N MET A 202 1.59 2.54 -7.10
CA MET A 202 0.23 2.26 -6.66
C MET A 202 -0.77 2.30 -7.82
N GLY A 203 -0.58 3.17 -8.80
CA GLY A 203 -1.42 3.24 -10.00
C GLY A 203 -1.33 1.99 -10.89
N PHE A 204 -0.13 1.45 -11.08
CA PHE A 204 0.10 0.21 -11.86
C PHE A 204 -0.50 -1.01 -11.20
N PHE A 205 -0.31 -1.08 -9.89
CA PHE A 205 -0.77 -2.16 -9.06
C PHE A 205 -2.26 -2.00 -8.68
N ASN A 206 -2.86 -0.81 -8.85
CA ASN A 206 -4.26 -0.49 -8.56
C ASN A 206 -5.29 -1.51 -9.11
N PRO A 207 -5.25 -1.90 -10.40
CA PRO A 207 -6.29 -2.76 -11.00
C PRO A 207 -6.29 -4.19 -10.47
N LEU A 208 -5.34 -4.56 -9.60
CA LEU A 208 -5.09 -5.93 -9.17
C LEU A 208 -5.54 -6.17 -7.73
N TRP A 209 -5.58 -5.14 -6.89
CA TRP A 209 -6.15 -5.21 -5.55
C TRP A 209 -7.69 -5.16 -5.61
N GLU A 210 -8.23 -4.53 -6.67
CA GLU A 210 -9.65 -4.63 -6.99
C GLU A 210 -10.05 -5.99 -7.59
N ARG A 211 -9.11 -6.75 -8.18
CA ARG A 211 -9.38 -8.04 -8.85
C ARG A 211 -9.70 -9.18 -7.90
N PHE A 212 -9.29 -9.12 -6.64
CA PHE A 212 -9.81 -10.05 -5.64
C PHE A 212 -11.29 -9.77 -5.30
N ALA A 213 -11.74 -8.51 -5.46
CA ALA A 213 -13.07 -8.08 -5.06
C ALA A 213 -14.15 -8.14 -6.15
N GLN A 214 -13.79 -8.36 -7.42
CA GLN A 214 -14.78 -8.48 -8.51
C GLN A 214 -15.23 -9.94 -8.74
N SER A 215 -15.61 -10.61 -7.67
CA SER A 215 -16.25 -11.93 -7.67
C SER A 215 -17.70 -11.92 -8.21
N GLY A 216 -17.98 -11.22 -9.33
CA GLY A 216 -19.29 -11.34 -9.96
C GLY A 216 -19.74 -10.30 -10.98
N HIS A 217 -18.91 -9.36 -11.42
CA HIS A 217 -19.27 -8.52 -12.57
C HIS A 217 -18.53 -9.03 -13.82
N PRO A 218 -19.25 -9.51 -14.86
CA PRO A 218 -18.62 -9.74 -16.15
C PRO A 218 -18.21 -8.37 -16.73
N TYR A 219 -16.92 -8.17 -17.00
CA TYR A 219 -16.49 -7.05 -17.82
C TYR A 219 -16.94 -7.28 -19.28
N PRO A 220 -17.29 -6.21 -20.04
CA PRO A 220 -17.48 -6.29 -21.49
C PRO A 220 -16.23 -6.75 -22.24
#